data_AF-A0A059LCF9-F1
#
_entry.id   AF-A0A059LCF9-F1
#
_cell.length_a   1.000
_cell.length_b   1.000
_cell.length_c   1.000
_cell.angle_alpha   90.00
_cell.angle_beta   90.00
_cell.angle_gamma   90.00
#
_symmetry.space_group_name_H-M   'P 1'
#
loop_
_entity.id
_entity.type
_entity.pdbx_description
1 polymer ?
#
loop_
_entity_poly.entity_id
_entity_poly.type
_entity_poly.pdbx_seq_one_letter_code
_entity_poly.pdbx_strand_id
1 'polypeptide(L)'
;FNGVHLRIEKDAGDWAIIMGGKGVIWDLYLAYLREARFGPDAPLYVATGLLSYGAGAEWEDARRRLAPYASKLVHKEQVVPEYELRGLNPEQLALLDFLILAHAGGFVGFGSSTFSFYLAEYRHLMGAPAESSFLINATRIGTDGLFAAAAAVTGNVSLGLPAHRVELAAH
;
A
#
# COMPACT_ATOMS: atom_id res chain seq x y z
N PHE A 1 9.42 -16.58 -0.48
CA PHE A 1 8.35 -16.00 0.36
C PHE A 1 7.70 -14.86 -0.42
N ASN A 2 6.48 -14.47 -0.07
CA ASN A 2 5.82 -13.29 -0.61
C ASN A 2 5.90 -12.14 0.38
N GLY A 3 5.72 -10.92 -0.09
CA GLY A 3 5.86 -9.71 0.71
C GLY A 3 4.63 -8.81 0.63
N VAL A 4 4.26 -8.22 1.76
CA VAL A 4 3.27 -7.13 1.80
C VAL A 4 3.79 -5.97 2.63
N HIS A 5 3.58 -4.75 2.13
CA HIS A 5 3.76 -3.53 2.91
C HIS A 5 2.37 -2.97 3.27
N LEU A 6 2.00 -3.07 4.54
CA LEU A 6 0.73 -2.56 5.04
C LEU A 6 0.90 -1.11 5.49
N ARG A 7 0.27 -0.19 4.77
CA ARG A 7 0.15 1.23 5.18
C ARG A 7 -1.23 1.50 5.77
N ILE A 8 -1.46 0.99 6.98
CA ILE A 8 -2.77 1.04 7.67
C ILE A 8 -2.68 1.63 9.09
N GLU A 9 -1.53 2.19 9.43
CA GLU A 9 -1.26 2.80 10.73
C GLU A 9 -2.08 4.08 10.96
N LYS A 10 -2.07 4.57 12.20
CA LYS A 10 -2.85 5.76 12.60
C LYS A 10 -2.41 7.04 11.88
N ASP A 11 -1.13 7.17 11.52
CA ASP A 11 -0.59 8.27 10.71
C ASP A 11 -0.95 8.12 9.21
N ALA A 12 -1.42 6.95 8.78
CA ALA A 12 -2.08 6.74 7.49
C ALA A 12 -3.61 6.99 7.55
N GLY A 13 -4.11 7.51 8.67
CA GLY A 13 -5.54 7.76 8.90
C GLY A 13 -6.18 8.68 7.85
N ASP A 14 -5.44 9.66 7.34
CA ASP A 14 -5.91 10.56 6.29
C ASP A 14 -6.20 9.80 4.99
N TRP A 15 -5.38 8.80 4.64
CA TRP A 15 -5.65 7.91 3.50
C TRP A 15 -6.88 7.05 3.75
N ALA A 16 -7.07 6.55 4.96
CA ALA A 16 -8.28 5.81 5.30
C ALA A 16 -9.53 6.68 5.17
N ILE A 17 -9.48 7.96 5.53
CA ILE A 17 -10.61 8.88 5.35
C ILE A 17 -10.85 9.13 3.86
N ILE A 18 -9.80 9.47 3.10
CA ILE A 18 -9.89 9.74 1.66
C ILE A 18 -10.47 8.53 0.91
N MET A 19 -10.08 7.31 1.27
CA MET A 19 -10.47 6.08 0.59
C MET A 19 -11.82 5.50 1.05
N GLY A 20 -12.60 6.21 1.85
CA GLY A 20 -13.93 5.73 2.30
C GLY A 20 -13.88 4.75 3.48
N GLY A 21 -12.77 4.71 4.21
CA GLY A 21 -12.61 4.01 5.48
C GLY A 21 -11.57 2.89 5.45
N LYS A 22 -11.14 2.45 6.65
CA LYS A 22 -10.20 1.33 6.82
C LYS A 22 -10.68 0.02 6.21
N GLY A 23 -11.99 -0.22 6.18
CA GLY A 23 -12.58 -1.42 5.57
C GLY A 23 -12.28 -1.51 4.07
N VAL A 24 -12.43 -0.39 3.36
CA VAL A 24 -12.18 -0.34 1.91
C VAL A 24 -10.70 -0.58 1.59
N ILE A 25 -9.80 0.01 2.39
CA ILE A 25 -8.35 -0.25 2.25
C ILE A 25 -8.06 -1.74 2.42
N TRP A 26 -8.65 -2.38 3.43
CA TRP A 26 -8.48 -3.83 3.63
C TRP A 26 -9.00 -4.64 2.46
N ASP A 27 -10.19 -4.32 1.94
CA ASP A 27 -10.76 -5.04 0.80
C ASP A 27 -9.86 -4.96 -0.43
N LEU A 28 -9.20 -3.81 -0.65
CA LEU A 28 -8.20 -3.64 -1.72
C LEU A 28 -6.96 -4.49 -1.48
N TYR A 29 -6.39 -4.49 -0.28
CA TYR A 29 -5.26 -5.38 0.04
C TYR A 29 -5.63 -6.84 -0.24
N LEU A 30 -6.78 -7.30 0.21
CA LEU A 30 -7.22 -8.68 0.01
C LEU A 30 -7.48 -8.99 -1.47
N ALA A 31 -8.01 -8.03 -2.24
CA ALA A 31 -8.18 -8.19 -3.68
C ALA A 31 -6.83 -8.33 -4.40
N TYR A 32 -5.86 -7.48 -4.07
CA TYR A 32 -4.53 -7.49 -4.67
C TYR A 32 -3.71 -8.72 -4.27
N LEU A 33 -3.86 -9.20 -3.03
CA LEU A 33 -3.25 -10.47 -2.61
C LEU A 33 -3.81 -11.67 -3.39
N ARG A 34 -5.12 -11.68 -3.70
CA ARG A 34 -5.73 -12.68 -4.60
C ARG A 34 -5.22 -12.56 -6.02
N GLU A 35 -5.16 -11.35 -6.57
CA GLU A 35 -4.67 -11.09 -7.93
C GLU A 35 -3.21 -11.52 -8.09
N ALA A 36 -2.38 -11.23 -7.10
CA ALA A 36 -0.99 -11.68 -7.01
C ALA A 36 -0.83 -13.19 -6.75
N ARG A 37 -1.95 -13.92 -6.60
CA ARG A 37 -2.01 -15.36 -6.32
C ARG A 37 -1.26 -15.75 -5.05
N PHE A 38 -1.27 -14.89 -4.04
CA PHE A 38 -0.74 -15.27 -2.72
C PHE A 38 -1.66 -16.31 -2.10
N GLY A 39 -1.10 -17.23 -1.33
CA GLY A 39 -1.81 -18.38 -0.83
C GLY A 39 -1.02 -19.14 0.25
N PRO A 40 -1.59 -20.22 0.77
CA PRO A 40 -1.04 -20.95 1.92
C PRO A 40 0.23 -21.75 1.60
N ASP A 41 0.73 -21.71 0.37
CA ASP A 41 1.91 -22.48 -0.06
C ASP A 41 3.24 -21.77 0.23
N ALA A 42 3.21 -20.48 0.58
CA ALA A 42 4.41 -19.68 0.81
C ALA A 42 4.29 -18.83 2.09
N PRO A 43 5.40 -18.56 2.80
CA PRO A 43 5.41 -17.57 3.87
C PRO A 43 5.11 -16.17 3.33
N LEU A 44 4.44 -15.33 4.13
CA LEU A 44 4.21 -13.91 3.84
C LEU A 44 4.95 -13.05 4.85
N TYR A 45 5.93 -12.28 4.37
CA TYR A 45 6.58 -11.24 5.15
C TYR A 45 5.72 -9.97 5.16
N VAL A 46 5.50 -9.40 6.34
CA VAL A 46 4.64 -8.23 6.54
C VAL A 46 5.48 -7.07 7.09
N ALA A 47 5.71 -6.06 6.25
CA ALA A 47 6.26 -4.79 6.69
C ALA A 47 5.10 -3.88 7.13
N THR A 48 5.15 -3.41 8.38
CA THR A 48 4.14 -2.52 8.95
C THR A 48 4.70 -1.75 10.14
N GLY A 49 4.24 -0.51 10.33
CA GLY A 49 4.52 0.29 11.52
C GLY A 49 3.62 -0.07 12.72
N LEU A 50 2.59 -0.90 12.57
CA LEU A 50 1.65 -1.25 13.66
C LEU A 50 2.36 -1.78 14.91
N LEU A 51 3.41 -2.59 14.71
CA LEU A 51 4.19 -3.17 15.80
C LEU A 51 5.04 -2.14 16.54
N SER A 52 5.56 -1.14 15.82
CA SER A 52 6.34 -0.03 16.38
C SER A 52 5.48 0.96 17.18
N TYR A 53 4.18 1.05 16.89
CA TYR A 53 3.24 1.95 17.58
C TYR A 53 2.48 1.31 18.74
N GLY A 54 2.78 0.05 19.11
CA GLY A 54 2.06 -0.66 20.16
C GLY A 54 0.61 -1.02 19.80
N ALA A 55 0.30 -1.12 18.49
CA ALA A 55 -1.04 -1.38 17.97
C ALA A 55 -1.34 -2.89 17.91
N GLY A 56 -1.30 -3.56 19.07
CA GLY A 56 -1.43 -5.02 19.16
C GLY A 56 -2.77 -5.56 18.68
N ALA A 57 -3.88 -4.85 18.94
CA ALA A 57 -5.21 -5.27 18.51
C ALA A 57 -5.37 -5.17 16.98
N GLU A 58 -4.85 -4.10 16.38
CA GLU A 58 -4.81 -3.90 14.94
C GLU A 58 -3.93 -4.94 14.25
N TRP A 59 -2.80 -5.29 14.87
CA TRP A 59 -1.95 -6.36 14.36
C TRP A 59 -2.65 -7.73 14.39
N GLU A 60 -3.35 -8.06 15.47
CA GLU A 60 -4.12 -9.31 15.52
C GLU A 60 -5.25 -9.35 14.49
N ASP A 61 -5.88 -8.20 14.19
CA ASP A 61 -6.84 -8.12 13.09
C ASP A 61 -6.18 -8.31 11.71
N ALA A 62 -5.04 -7.66 11.48
CA ALA A 62 -4.25 -7.83 10.26
C ALA A 62 -3.84 -9.30 10.07
N ARG A 63 -3.38 -9.96 11.13
CA ARG A 63 -3.00 -11.38 11.10
C ARG A 63 -4.16 -12.27 10.68
N ARG A 64 -5.35 -12.08 11.26
CA ARG A 64 -6.54 -12.88 10.88
C ARG A 64 -6.90 -12.69 9.41
N ARG A 65 -6.84 -11.47 8.90
CA ARG A 65 -7.17 -11.15 7.50
C ARG A 65 -6.15 -11.73 6.51
N LEU A 66 -4.88 -11.74 6.88
CA LEU A 66 -3.79 -12.21 6.02
C LEU A 66 -3.55 -13.72 6.09
N ALA A 67 -4.01 -14.40 7.14
CA ALA A 67 -3.80 -15.83 7.34
C ALA A 67 -4.15 -16.72 6.13
N PRO A 68 -5.22 -16.48 5.35
CA PRO A 68 -5.52 -17.28 4.16
C PRO A 68 -4.48 -17.18 3.03
N TYR A 69 -3.62 -16.17 3.05
CA TYR A 69 -2.69 -15.83 1.96
C TYR A 69 -1.24 -16.24 2.27
N ALA A 70 -1.03 -17.05 3.31
CA ALA A 70 0.30 -17.41 3.76
C ALA A 70 0.33 -18.76 4.50
N SER A 71 1.39 -19.53 4.33
CA SER A 71 1.68 -20.68 5.21
C SER A 71 2.03 -20.24 6.63
N LYS A 72 2.64 -19.07 6.75
CA LYS A 72 2.95 -18.38 8.00
C LYS A 72 3.15 -16.88 7.74
N LEU A 73 2.78 -16.07 8.72
CA LEU A 73 3.05 -14.64 8.72
C LEU A 73 4.38 -14.38 9.45
N VAL A 74 5.24 -13.59 8.83
CA VAL A 74 6.57 -13.23 9.35
C VAL A 74 6.72 -11.71 9.39
N HIS A 75 7.35 -11.17 10.43
CA HIS A 75 7.74 -9.77 10.52
C HIS A 75 9.11 -9.64 11.20
N LYS A 76 9.82 -8.51 11.05
CA LYS A 76 11.22 -8.37 11.48
C LYS A 76 11.44 -8.67 12.96
N GLU A 77 10.51 -8.30 13.84
CA GLU A 77 10.63 -8.51 15.29
C GLU A 77 10.62 -10.00 15.70
N GLN A 78 10.24 -10.92 14.80
CA GLN A 78 10.36 -12.36 15.02
C GLN A 78 11.73 -12.93 14.65
N VAL A 79 12.49 -12.22 13.81
CA VAL A 79 13.70 -12.76 13.18
C VAL A 79 14.96 -11.96 13.53
N VAL A 80 14.82 -10.69 13.91
CA VAL A 80 15.92 -9.84 14.38
C VAL A 80 15.78 -9.63 15.88
N PRO A 81 16.85 -9.87 16.67
CA PRO A 81 16.83 -9.63 18.10
C PRO A 81 16.46 -8.19 18.46
N GLU A 82 15.69 -8.01 19.54
CA GLU A 82 15.22 -6.69 19.98
C GLU A 82 16.37 -5.70 20.24
N TYR A 83 17.53 -6.17 20.74
CA TYR A 83 18.67 -5.28 20.99
C TYR A 83 19.27 -4.68 19.70
N GLU A 84 19.18 -5.39 18.57
CA GLU A 84 19.63 -4.87 17.28
C GLU A 84 18.62 -3.85 16.76
N LEU A 85 17.32 -4.18 16.85
CA LEU A 85 16.25 -3.28 16.41
C LEU A 85 16.21 -1.97 17.20
N ARG A 86 16.45 -2.02 18.52
CA ARG A 86 16.51 -0.81 19.37
C ARG A 86 17.69 0.10 19.06
N GLY A 87 18.74 -0.41 18.41
CA GLY A 87 19.89 0.38 17.97
C GLY A 87 19.63 1.15 16.67
N LEU A 88 18.50 0.91 16.00
CA LEU A 88 18.17 1.51 14.71
C LEU A 88 17.18 2.67 14.86
N ASN A 89 17.36 3.71 14.07
CA ASN A 89 16.36 4.76 13.91
C ASN A 89 15.19 4.29 13.01
N PRO A 90 14.06 5.00 12.98
CA PRO A 90 12.89 4.61 12.17
C PRO A 90 13.20 4.40 10.68
N GLU A 91 14.07 5.22 10.09
CA GLU A 91 14.46 5.11 8.67
C GLU A 91 15.27 3.83 8.41
N GLN A 92 16.16 3.45 9.32
CA GLN A 92 16.91 2.20 9.27
C GLN A 92 16.00 0.98 9.47
N LEU A 93 15.02 1.09 10.37
CA LEU A 93 14.00 0.05 10.56
C LEU A 93 13.13 -0.14 9.31
N ALA A 94 12.78 0.95 8.61
CA ALA A 94 12.09 0.89 7.33
C ALA A 94 13.01 0.33 6.23
N LEU A 95 14.29 0.72 6.20
CA LEU A 95 15.26 0.18 5.25
C LEU A 95 15.44 -1.33 5.41
N LEU A 96 15.42 -1.85 6.64
CA LEU A 96 15.43 -3.30 6.86
C LEU A 96 14.24 -4.00 6.22
N ASP A 97 13.02 -3.47 6.42
CA ASP A 97 11.81 -3.97 5.76
C ASP A 97 11.94 -3.90 4.23
N PHE A 98 12.50 -2.80 3.72
CA PHE A 98 12.72 -2.58 2.29
C PHE A 98 13.63 -3.65 1.71
N LEU A 99 14.77 -3.90 2.35
CA LEU A 99 15.76 -4.89 1.89
C LEU A 99 15.17 -6.30 1.94
N ILE A 100 14.40 -6.66 2.97
CA ILE A 100 13.74 -7.97 3.04
C ILE A 100 12.71 -8.11 1.91
N LEU A 101 11.84 -7.12 1.73
CA LEU A 101 10.80 -7.15 0.70
C LEU A 101 11.36 -7.09 -0.73
N ALA A 102 12.55 -6.50 -0.93
CA ALA A 102 13.22 -6.49 -2.23
C ALA A 102 13.50 -7.91 -2.76
N HIS A 103 13.65 -8.90 -1.86
CA HIS A 103 13.88 -10.30 -2.20
C HIS A 103 12.60 -11.16 -2.23
N ALA A 104 11.41 -10.58 -2.05
CA ALA A 104 10.16 -11.33 -2.12
C ALA A 104 9.87 -11.85 -3.54
N GLY A 105 9.23 -13.01 -3.66
CA GLY A 105 8.80 -13.58 -4.95
C GLY A 105 7.71 -12.71 -5.59
N GLY A 106 6.62 -12.47 -4.85
CA GLY A 106 5.64 -11.43 -5.16
C GLY A 106 5.58 -10.36 -4.07
N PHE A 107 5.19 -9.14 -4.44
CA PHE A 107 5.06 -8.00 -3.55
C PHE A 107 3.70 -7.30 -3.74
N VAL A 108 2.99 -7.02 -2.64
CA VAL A 108 1.81 -6.15 -2.61
C VAL A 108 2.10 -4.93 -1.74
N GLY A 109 1.89 -3.73 -2.28
CA GLY A 109 2.14 -2.47 -1.58
C GLY A 109 1.05 -1.43 -1.83
N PHE A 110 1.21 -0.27 -1.22
CA PHE A 110 0.26 0.85 -1.34
C PHE A 110 0.80 1.89 -2.33
N GLY A 111 0.11 2.15 -3.44
CA GLY A 111 0.63 2.98 -4.53
C GLY A 111 0.96 4.43 -4.13
N SER A 112 0.21 5.01 -3.18
CA SER A 112 0.50 6.35 -2.66
C SER A 112 1.61 6.38 -1.60
N SER A 113 2.15 5.22 -1.22
CA SER A 113 3.30 5.14 -0.31
C SER A 113 4.59 5.22 -1.13
N THR A 114 5.39 6.27 -0.88
CA THR A 114 6.72 6.41 -1.48
C THR A 114 7.59 5.17 -1.23
N PHE A 115 7.48 4.55 -0.05
CA PHE A 115 8.14 3.28 0.25
C PHE A 115 7.77 2.18 -0.73
N SER A 116 6.46 1.91 -0.91
CA SER A 116 6.01 0.84 -1.81
C SER A 116 6.33 1.13 -3.26
N PHE A 117 6.18 2.39 -3.68
CA PHE A 117 6.51 2.81 -5.03
C PHE A 117 8.00 2.60 -5.33
N TYR A 118 8.90 3.14 -4.50
CA TYR A 118 10.34 2.94 -4.69
C TYR A 118 10.76 1.48 -4.60
N LEU A 119 10.12 0.69 -3.74
CA LEU A 119 10.41 -0.73 -3.63
C LEU A 119 10.02 -1.50 -4.90
N ALA A 120 8.87 -1.20 -5.50
CA ALA A 120 8.46 -1.82 -6.76
C ALA A 120 9.44 -1.49 -7.89
N GLU A 121 9.84 -0.22 -8.01
CA GLU A 121 10.85 0.22 -8.98
C GLU A 121 12.21 -0.43 -8.73
N TYR A 122 12.65 -0.48 -7.47
CA TYR A 122 13.90 -1.14 -7.09
C TYR A 122 13.89 -2.62 -7.45
N ARG A 123 12.81 -3.34 -7.14
CA ARG A 123 12.65 -4.76 -7.51
C ARG A 123 12.75 -4.94 -9.02
N HIS A 124 12.10 -4.08 -9.80
CA HIS A 124 12.16 -4.11 -11.27
C HIS A 124 13.59 -3.91 -11.78
N LEU A 125 14.31 -2.91 -11.26
CA LEU A 125 15.71 -2.64 -11.61
C LEU A 125 16.64 -3.81 -11.23
N MET A 126 16.31 -4.54 -10.16
CA MET A 126 17.04 -5.73 -9.71
C MET A 126 16.64 -7.01 -10.48
N GLY A 127 15.82 -6.89 -11.53
CA GLY A 127 15.47 -7.99 -12.44
C GLY A 127 14.22 -8.77 -12.04
N ALA A 128 13.45 -8.33 -11.05
CA ALA A 128 12.14 -8.91 -10.79
C ALA A 128 11.15 -8.56 -11.93
N PRO A 129 10.29 -9.48 -12.36
CA PRO A 129 9.23 -9.17 -13.32
C PRO A 129 8.31 -8.06 -12.80
N ALA A 130 7.88 -7.15 -13.66
CA ALA A 130 7.02 -6.03 -13.25
C ALA A 130 5.69 -6.53 -12.65
N GLU A 131 5.15 -7.61 -13.22
CA GLU A 131 3.96 -8.32 -12.76
C GLU A 131 4.14 -9.03 -11.41
N SER A 132 5.34 -9.03 -10.83
CA SER A 132 5.57 -9.54 -9.48
C SER A 132 5.32 -8.47 -8.40
N SER A 133 5.03 -7.22 -8.76
CA SER A 133 4.80 -6.11 -7.82
C SER A 133 3.44 -5.46 -8.09
N PHE A 134 2.53 -5.53 -7.12
CA PHE A 134 1.18 -5.01 -7.23
C PHE A 134 0.99 -3.83 -6.28
N LEU A 135 0.74 -2.65 -6.84
CA LEU A 135 0.52 -1.43 -6.07
C LEU A 135 -0.97 -1.08 -6.03
N ILE A 136 -1.54 -1.09 -4.83
CA ILE A 136 -2.92 -0.69 -4.60
C ILE A 136 -3.10 0.76 -5.03
N ASN A 137 -3.94 1.00 -6.02
CA ASN A 137 -4.19 2.33 -6.51
C ASN A 137 -5.29 3.02 -5.67
N ALA A 138 -4.89 3.96 -4.82
CA ALA A 138 -5.79 4.75 -4.00
C ALA A 138 -6.54 5.85 -4.76
N THR A 139 -6.15 6.20 -6.00
CA THR A 139 -6.85 7.24 -6.78
C THR A 139 -8.25 6.82 -7.23
N ARG A 140 -8.52 5.51 -7.35
CA ARG A 140 -9.83 4.97 -7.80
C ARG A 140 -10.95 5.09 -6.76
N ILE A 141 -10.63 5.41 -5.52
CA ILE A 141 -11.61 5.43 -4.44
C ILE A 141 -11.36 6.68 -3.62
N GLY A 142 -12.19 7.71 -3.81
CA GLY A 142 -12.20 8.86 -2.90
C GLY A 142 -12.24 10.25 -3.52
N THR A 143 -12.07 10.37 -4.85
CA THR A 143 -12.10 11.69 -5.49
C THR A 143 -13.15 11.81 -6.58
N ASP A 144 -13.48 10.75 -7.32
CA ASP A 144 -14.44 10.88 -8.43
C ASP A 144 -15.81 11.43 -7.99
N GLY A 145 -16.39 10.94 -6.90
CA GLY A 145 -17.68 11.44 -6.41
C GLY A 145 -17.63 12.88 -5.87
N LEU A 146 -16.54 13.23 -5.16
CA LEU A 146 -16.35 14.54 -4.52
C LEU A 146 -15.93 15.61 -5.54
N PHE A 147 -15.08 15.27 -6.51
CA PHE A 147 -14.70 16.12 -7.63
C PHE A 147 -15.80 16.22 -8.68
N ALA A 148 -16.58 15.16 -8.95
CA ALA A 148 -17.77 15.28 -9.80
C ALA A 148 -18.84 16.17 -9.15
N ALA A 149 -19.05 16.06 -7.83
CA ALA A 149 -19.93 16.96 -7.10
C ALA A 149 -19.41 18.41 -7.07
N ALA A 150 -18.10 18.63 -6.89
CA ALA A 150 -17.49 19.96 -6.95
C ALA A 150 -17.52 20.57 -8.36
N ALA A 151 -17.32 19.76 -9.41
CA ALA A 151 -17.44 20.18 -10.81
C ALA A 151 -18.89 20.55 -11.19
N ALA A 152 -19.89 19.89 -10.60
CA ALA A 152 -21.29 20.27 -10.78
C ALA A 152 -21.63 21.61 -10.10
N VAL A 153 -20.95 21.97 -9.01
CA VAL A 153 -21.14 23.25 -8.30
C VAL A 153 -20.45 24.41 -9.03
N THR A 154 -19.30 24.19 -9.67
CA THR A 154 -18.62 25.21 -10.48
C THR A 154 -19.20 25.36 -11.89
N GLY A 155 -19.90 24.35 -12.41
CA GLY A 155 -20.61 24.42 -13.71
C GLY A 155 -21.81 25.37 -13.76
N ASN A 156 -22.28 25.87 -12.61
CA ASN A 156 -23.38 26.85 -12.52
C ASN A 156 -22.91 28.29 -12.31
N VAL A 157 -21.61 28.55 -12.28
CA VAL A 157 -21.10 29.92 -12.37
C VAL A 157 -20.77 30.20 -13.83
N SER A 158 -21.70 30.84 -14.52
CA SER A 158 -21.39 31.59 -15.74
C SER A 158 -20.48 32.76 -15.35
N LEU A 159 -19.19 32.50 -15.17
CA LEU A 159 -18.17 33.52 -15.31
C LEU A 159 -17.92 33.63 -16.81
N GLY A 160 -18.49 34.68 -17.40
CA GLY A 160 -18.29 35.03 -18.80
C GLY A 160 -16.83 35.29 -19.13
N LEU A 161 -16.08 34.21 -19.35
CA LEU A 161 -14.75 34.21 -19.93
C LEU A 161 -14.81 33.41 -21.23
N PRO A 162 -14.30 33.96 -22.35
CA PRO A 162 -14.44 33.33 -23.66
C PRO A 162 -13.68 32.01 -23.70
N ALA A 163 -14.37 30.99 -24.21
CA ALA A 163 -13.84 29.66 -24.46
C ALA A 163 -12.65 29.72 -25.43
N HIS A 164 -11.44 29.48 -24.94
CA HIS A 164 -10.34 29.05 -25.81
C HIS A 164 -10.45 27.54 -26.00
N ARG A 165 -10.96 27.15 -27.17
CA ARG A 165 -10.79 25.81 -27.74
C ARG A 165 -9.30 25.47 -27.76
N VAL A 166 -8.92 24.39 -27.09
CA VAL A 166 -7.74 23.61 -27.46
C VAL A 166 -8.26 22.29 -27.99
N GLU A 167 -8.30 22.19 -29.31
CA GLU A 167 -8.50 20.93 -30.03
C GLU A 167 -7.26 20.06 -29.83
N LEU A 168 -7.39 18.95 -29.10
CA LEU A 168 -6.44 17.85 -29.19
C LEU A 168 -6.88 16.95 -30.33
N ALA A 169 -6.20 17.13 -31.48
CA ALA A 169 -6.30 16.24 -32.62
C ALA A 169 -5.79 14.85 -32.24
N ALA A 170 -6.64 13.84 -32.47
CA ALA A 170 -6.23 12.45 -32.47
C ALA A 170 -5.53 12.13 -33.80
N HIS A 171 -4.32 11.59 -33.72
CA HIS A 171 -3.75 10.66 -34.69
C HIS A 171 -2.83 9.68 -33.96
#